data_AF-A0A925TM19-F1
#
_entry.id   AF-A0A925TM19-F1
#
_cell.length_a   1.000
_cell.length_b   1.000
_cell.length_c   1.000
_cell.angle_alpha   90.00
_cell.angle_beta   90.00
_cell.angle_gamma   90.00
#
_symmetry.space_group_name_H-M   'P 1'
#
loop_
_entity.id
_entity.type
_entity.pdbx_description
1 polymer ?
#
loop_
_entity_poly.entity_id
_entity_poly.type
_entity_poly.pdbx_seq_one_letter_code
_entity_poly.pdbx_strand_id
1 'polypeptide(L)'
;MPPLFPPRHDAELPSIAFTRLGFEAREVGFQAARITITRTSATAPLTVRYTASGTAQPGRDYAALSGQLDFAAGQTEAVILVQPYNNYRNTRRNEGVLLNLSPDSGYTLGPIAATVVTILHDHTPRHLPPDEHFFAALDLSQPALAAVRAAVATGDYRAARTALAAHFRSPRAQVLPHTLPTPNFALIEAALKHTYTVFGITHTFSAPVDWSATELVDPNYCWGFNRMEWWLHYTAAFAADPAKNERFARALLAELADWLPSSPVSLAYYPLQPGDRWRHLEVAIRIGYNWPVAFAYLHQSPLLSDDLLVDWIKSFHVQASHLEVNAELFTNRGSAEAIALYVVGVLFPEFLHSADYVRLGLERMEGMLHHDVMADGVENEFSPNYHSHVAEGIVKMHSVAVANDRALTPFLEAACARLFDYLALAS
;
A
#
# COMPACT_ATOMS: atom_id res chain seq x y z
N MET A 1 34.86 61.38 -40.93
CA MET A 1 33.82 60.35 -40.79
C MET A 1 34.15 59.53 -39.56
N PRO A 2 33.30 59.46 -38.53
CA PRO A 2 33.48 58.49 -37.46
C PRO A 2 33.11 57.08 -37.98
N PRO A 3 33.69 55.99 -37.44
CA PRO A 3 33.38 54.65 -37.91
C PRO A 3 31.95 54.27 -37.48
N LEU A 4 31.15 53.88 -38.47
CA LEU A 4 29.81 53.29 -38.35
C LEU A 4 29.94 51.79 -38.06
N PHE A 5 30.22 51.40 -36.83
CA PHE A 5 29.79 50.08 -36.33
C PHE A 5 29.63 50.15 -34.80
N PRO A 6 28.43 49.94 -34.23
CA PRO A 6 28.32 49.68 -32.81
C PRO A 6 29.06 48.38 -32.48
N PRO A 7 29.65 48.23 -31.28
CA PRO A 7 30.17 46.94 -30.86
C PRO A 7 29.05 45.91 -30.94
N ARG A 8 29.29 44.79 -31.63
CA ARG A 8 28.45 43.61 -31.44
C ARG A 8 28.56 43.24 -29.97
N HIS A 9 27.48 43.48 -29.21
CA HIS A 9 27.27 42.74 -27.98
C HIS A 9 27.07 41.29 -28.44
N ASP A 10 28.15 40.51 -28.44
CA ASP A 10 28.01 39.07 -28.40
C ASP A 10 27.22 38.79 -27.11
N ALA A 11 25.94 38.47 -27.27
CA ALA A 11 25.07 38.22 -26.14
C ALA A 11 25.69 37.09 -25.34
N GLU A 12 26.04 37.38 -24.08
CA GLU A 12 26.65 36.39 -23.20
C GLU A 12 25.72 35.18 -23.11
N LEU A 13 26.25 34.01 -23.49
CA LEU A 13 25.46 32.77 -23.51
C LEU A 13 24.94 32.49 -22.09
N PRO A 14 23.69 32.01 -21.94
CA PRO A 14 23.17 31.65 -20.63
C PRO A 14 24.06 30.57 -20.01
N SER A 15 24.36 30.71 -18.71
CA SER A 15 25.08 29.69 -17.94
C SER A 15 24.06 28.77 -17.26
N ILE A 16 24.23 27.45 -17.42
CA ILE A 16 23.32 26.42 -16.90
C ILE A 16 24.00 25.63 -15.78
N ALA A 17 23.35 25.53 -14.62
CA ALA A 17 23.87 24.75 -13.50
C ALA A 17 22.76 24.08 -12.70
N PHE A 18 23.08 22.95 -12.07
CA PHE A 18 22.27 22.44 -10.96
C PHE A 18 22.37 23.39 -9.76
N THR A 19 21.33 23.43 -8.93
CA THR A 19 21.34 24.28 -7.72
C THR A 19 22.20 23.70 -6.59
N ARG A 20 22.48 22.39 -6.60
CA ARG A 20 23.29 21.70 -5.58
C ARG A 20 23.87 20.37 -6.08
N LEU A 21 24.88 19.86 -5.37
CA LEU A 21 25.63 18.65 -5.71
C LEU A 21 24.92 17.32 -5.39
N GLY A 22 23.84 17.36 -4.59
CA GLY A 22 23.15 16.16 -4.14
C GLY A 22 21.66 16.35 -3.89
N PHE A 23 20.88 15.33 -4.22
CA PHE A 23 19.45 15.20 -3.95
C PHE A 23 19.15 13.82 -3.36
N GLU A 24 18.00 13.71 -2.71
CA GLU A 24 17.49 12.44 -2.21
C GLU A 24 16.14 12.14 -2.86
N ALA A 25 15.98 10.90 -3.30
CA ALA A 25 14.69 10.30 -3.62
C ALA A 25 14.46 9.13 -2.65
N ARG A 26 13.21 8.76 -2.41
CA ARG A 26 12.87 7.59 -1.58
C ARG A 26 11.97 6.66 -2.35
N GLU A 27 12.39 5.41 -2.48
CA GLU A 27 11.59 4.33 -3.10
C GLU A 27 10.26 4.19 -2.36
N VAL A 28 10.30 4.39 -1.04
CA VAL A 28 9.14 4.27 -0.17
C VAL A 28 8.47 5.62 0.09
N GLY A 29 7.14 5.65 -0.03
CA GLY A 29 6.36 6.89 -0.05
C GLY A 29 6.42 7.63 -1.39
N PHE A 30 7.03 7.02 -2.41
CA PHE A 30 7.17 7.55 -3.76
C PHE A 30 7.74 8.98 -3.81
N GLN A 31 8.60 9.33 -2.84
CA GLN A 31 9.16 10.67 -2.76
C GLN A 31 10.17 10.88 -3.88
N ALA A 32 9.72 11.54 -4.94
CA ALA A 32 10.57 11.93 -6.05
C ALA A 32 11.60 12.98 -5.65
N ALA A 33 12.81 12.85 -6.19
CA ALA A 33 13.76 13.95 -6.15
C ALA A 33 13.38 14.99 -7.22
N ARG A 34 13.29 16.26 -6.80
CA ARG A 34 13.10 17.41 -7.69
C ARG A 34 14.43 18.12 -7.89
N ILE A 35 15.04 17.94 -9.05
CA ILE A 35 16.36 18.46 -9.38
C ILE A 35 16.18 19.78 -10.13
N THR A 36 16.37 20.89 -9.42
CA THR A 36 16.27 22.23 -10.00
C THR A 36 17.57 22.59 -10.74
N ILE A 37 17.41 23.08 -11.96
CA ILE A 37 18.47 23.63 -12.81
C ILE A 37 18.15 25.10 -13.05
N THR A 38 19.16 25.95 -12.93
CA THR A 38 19.05 27.39 -13.15
C THR A 38 19.72 27.81 -14.45
N ARG A 39 19.24 28.93 -15.02
CA ARG A 39 19.94 29.67 -16.08
C ARG A 39 20.04 31.16 -15.78
N THR A 40 21.14 31.79 -16.17
CA THR A 40 21.41 33.21 -15.90
C THR A 40 20.67 34.19 -16.82
N SER A 41 20.42 33.82 -18.09
CA SER A 41 19.67 34.62 -19.07
C SER A 41 18.46 33.85 -19.58
N ALA A 42 17.31 34.51 -19.67
CA ALA A 42 16.03 33.89 -19.99
C ALA A 42 15.30 34.54 -21.17
N THR A 43 16.01 35.21 -22.06
CA THR A 43 15.40 36.01 -23.15
C THR A 43 14.71 35.18 -24.23
N ALA A 44 15.14 33.93 -24.43
CA ALA A 44 14.61 33.01 -25.44
C ALA A 44 14.37 31.62 -24.82
N PRO A 45 13.53 30.75 -25.43
CA PRO A 45 13.45 29.36 -25.01
C PRO A 45 14.79 28.65 -25.22
N LEU A 46 15.09 27.63 -24.40
CA LEU A 46 16.35 26.89 -24.44
C LEU A 46 16.14 25.43 -24.07
N THR A 47 16.63 24.51 -24.90
CA THR A 47 16.70 23.09 -24.58
C THR A 47 18.09 22.74 -24.08
N VAL A 48 18.15 22.15 -22.89
CA VAL A 48 19.38 21.67 -22.24
C VAL A 48 19.42 20.15 -22.28
N ARG A 49 20.54 19.58 -22.69
CA ARG A 49 20.74 18.13 -22.71
C ARG A 49 21.51 17.67 -21.48
N TYR A 50 21.19 16.47 -21.00
CA TYR A 50 21.88 15.83 -19.89
C TYR A 50 21.94 14.31 -20.08
N THR A 51 22.91 13.68 -19.44
CA THR A 51 23.02 12.22 -19.38
C THR A 51 22.73 11.73 -17.95
N ALA A 52 22.12 10.55 -17.83
CA ALA A 52 21.95 9.85 -16.57
C ALA A 52 22.78 8.56 -16.57
N SER A 53 23.56 8.35 -15.52
CA SER A 53 24.31 7.12 -15.26
C SER A 53 24.32 6.83 -13.76
N GLY A 54 25.12 5.88 -13.28
CA GLY A 54 25.23 5.56 -11.87
C GLY A 54 24.93 4.08 -11.59
N THR A 55 24.61 3.77 -10.35
CA THR A 55 24.29 2.40 -9.93
C THR A 55 22.81 2.09 -10.13
N ALA A 56 21.93 3.09 -10.00
CA ALA A 56 20.51 2.97 -10.30
C ALA A 56 20.29 2.91 -11.82
N GLN A 57 19.48 1.95 -12.26
CA GLN A 57 19.17 1.70 -13.66
C GLN A 57 17.79 2.30 -14.05
N PRO A 58 17.70 3.06 -15.15
CA PRO A 58 16.43 3.58 -15.64
C PRO A 58 15.53 2.43 -16.10
N GLY A 59 14.22 2.55 -15.86
CA GLY A 59 13.24 1.50 -16.18
C GLY A 59 13.18 0.36 -15.14
N ARG A 60 14.22 0.23 -14.31
CA ARG A 60 14.30 -0.74 -13.21
C ARG A 60 14.14 -0.04 -11.86
N ASP A 61 15.01 0.91 -11.52
CA ASP A 61 15.09 1.55 -10.20
C ASP A 61 14.43 2.95 -10.18
N TYR A 62 14.25 3.58 -11.34
CA TYR A 62 13.52 4.85 -11.49
C TYR A 62 12.91 4.98 -12.89
N ALA A 63 11.91 5.86 -13.02
CA ALA A 63 11.30 6.19 -14.31
C ALA A 63 12.35 6.69 -15.30
N ALA A 64 12.32 6.18 -16.52
CA ALA A 64 13.28 6.55 -17.55
C ALA A 64 13.22 8.06 -17.83
N LEU A 65 14.38 8.72 -17.77
CA LEU A 65 14.50 10.15 -18.02
C LEU A 65 14.60 10.44 -19.52
N SER A 66 14.12 11.61 -19.93
CA SER A 66 14.12 12.06 -21.33
C SER A 66 15.51 12.39 -21.88
N GLY A 67 16.48 12.68 -21.01
CA GLY A 67 17.81 13.19 -21.39
C GLY A 67 17.84 14.65 -21.86
N GLN A 68 16.71 15.36 -21.79
CA GLN A 68 16.60 16.77 -22.15
C GLN A 68 15.58 17.51 -21.28
N LEU A 69 15.79 18.82 -21.12
CA LEU A 69 14.97 19.73 -20.33
C LEU A 69 14.78 21.05 -21.07
N ASP A 70 13.55 21.52 -21.14
CA ASP A 70 13.20 22.77 -21.82
C ASP A 70 12.95 23.92 -20.83
N PHE A 71 13.51 25.08 -21.16
CA PHE A 71 13.15 26.37 -20.57
C PHE A 71 12.28 27.15 -21.54
N ALA A 72 11.11 27.62 -21.11
CA ALA A 72 10.35 28.61 -21.85
C ALA A 72 11.05 29.99 -21.82
N ALA A 73 10.72 30.90 -22.74
CA ALA A 73 11.17 32.29 -22.61
C ALA A 73 10.69 32.90 -21.27
N GLY A 74 11.56 33.63 -20.59
CA GLY A 74 11.32 34.24 -19.26
C GLY A 74 11.56 33.31 -18.07
N GLN A 75 11.64 31.98 -18.27
CA GLN A 75 11.84 31.02 -17.19
C GLN A 75 13.32 30.94 -16.79
N THR A 76 13.67 31.05 -15.52
CA THR A 76 15.07 30.94 -15.04
C THR A 76 15.36 29.60 -14.36
N GLU A 77 14.34 28.81 -14.06
CA GLU A 77 14.44 27.51 -13.39
C GLU A 77 13.65 26.43 -14.12
N ALA A 78 14.21 25.24 -14.25
CA ALA A 78 13.50 24.07 -14.74
C ALA A 78 13.86 22.84 -13.89
N VAL A 79 13.01 21.80 -13.93
CA VAL A 79 13.10 20.67 -13.00
C VAL A 79 13.20 19.35 -13.75
N ILE A 80 14.19 18.53 -13.40
CA ILE A 80 14.19 17.09 -13.71
C ILE A 80 13.57 16.37 -12.51
N LEU A 81 12.63 15.46 -12.78
CA LEU A 81 12.02 14.62 -11.75
C LEU A 81 12.62 13.21 -11.82
N VAL A 82 13.34 12.80 -10.79
CA VAL A 82 13.74 11.40 -10.62
C VAL A 82 12.71 10.73 -9.73
N GLN A 83 11.79 10.01 -10.37
CA GLN A 83 10.76 9.21 -9.71
C GLN A 83 11.30 7.80 -9.48
N PRO A 84 11.66 7.42 -8.23
CA PRO A 84 12.10 6.07 -7.96
C PRO A 84 10.94 5.08 -8.17
N TYR A 85 11.27 3.90 -8.65
CA TYR A 85 10.37 2.75 -8.56
C TYR A 85 10.57 2.07 -7.23
N ASN A 86 9.48 1.55 -6.68
CA ASN A 86 9.58 0.76 -5.48
C ASN A 86 9.76 -0.71 -5.84
N ASN A 87 10.99 -1.11 -6.16
CA ASN A 87 11.28 -2.38 -6.84
C ASN A 87 12.08 -3.36 -5.97
N TYR A 88 11.74 -3.46 -4.68
CA TYR A 88 12.38 -4.19 -3.56
C TYR A 88 13.05 -5.56 -3.81
N ARG A 89 12.83 -6.19 -4.96
CA ARG A 89 13.48 -7.43 -5.42
C ARG A 89 14.97 -7.26 -5.76
N ASN A 90 15.45 -6.04 -5.96
CA ASN A 90 16.64 -5.78 -6.76
C ASN A 90 17.90 -5.35 -6.00
N THR A 91 17.78 -4.57 -4.91
CA THR A 91 18.93 -4.02 -4.18
C THR A 91 18.56 -3.71 -2.72
N ARG A 92 19.50 -3.93 -1.79
CA ARG A 92 19.35 -3.61 -0.34
C ARG A 92 20.13 -2.37 0.08
N ARG A 93 20.51 -1.53 -0.87
CA ARG A 93 21.48 -0.43 -0.69
C ARG A 93 20.95 0.81 -1.38
N ASN A 94 21.31 1.97 -0.87
CA ASN A 94 21.09 3.22 -1.59
C ASN A 94 21.79 3.16 -2.95
N GLU A 95 21.10 3.63 -3.99
CA GLU A 95 21.62 3.67 -5.34
C GLU A 95 21.70 5.10 -5.85
N GLY A 96 22.71 5.41 -6.66
CA GLY A 96 22.94 6.75 -7.19
C GLY A 96 22.50 6.87 -8.64
N VAL A 97 21.77 7.94 -8.97
CA VAL A 97 21.62 8.48 -10.33
C VAL A 97 22.54 9.68 -10.47
N LEU A 98 23.60 9.55 -11.25
CA LEU A 98 24.51 10.63 -11.62
C LEU A 98 23.97 11.35 -12.85
N LEU A 99 23.62 12.63 -12.69
CA LEU A 99 23.16 13.50 -13.78
C LEU A 99 24.29 14.44 -14.19
N ASN A 100 24.62 14.47 -15.49
CA ASN A 100 25.62 15.38 -16.07
C ASN A 100 24.99 16.25 -17.15
N LEU A 101 25.12 17.57 -17.04
CA LEU A 101 24.76 18.50 -18.10
C LEU A 101 25.73 18.35 -19.27
N SER A 102 25.19 18.31 -20.49
CA SER A 102 25.99 18.24 -21.72
C SER A 102 26.27 19.65 -22.24
N PRO A 103 27.50 19.95 -22.70
CA PRO A 103 27.78 21.24 -23.33
C PRO A 103 27.06 21.36 -24.68
N ASP A 104 26.67 22.59 -25.03
CA ASP A 104 26.07 22.92 -26.33
C ASP A 104 26.55 24.31 -26.76
N SER A 105 26.52 24.61 -28.06
CA SER A 105 26.82 25.96 -28.58
C SER A 105 25.85 27.05 -28.08
N GLY A 106 24.64 26.67 -27.64
CA GLY A 106 23.60 27.60 -27.19
C GLY A 106 23.70 28.05 -25.73
N TYR A 107 24.59 27.47 -24.92
CA TYR A 107 24.76 27.81 -23.51
C TYR A 107 26.14 27.42 -22.97
N THR A 108 26.53 27.96 -21.83
CA THR A 108 27.72 27.52 -21.10
C THR A 108 27.33 26.71 -19.87
N LEU A 109 28.20 25.80 -19.43
CA LEU A 109 28.00 25.09 -18.16
C LEU A 109 28.48 25.97 -17.01
N GLY A 110 27.65 26.09 -15.98
CA GLY A 110 27.97 26.79 -14.75
C GLY A 110 28.74 25.93 -13.76
N PRO A 111 28.89 26.40 -12.51
CA PRO A 111 29.79 25.80 -11.53
C PRO A 111 29.39 24.37 -11.10
N ILE A 112 28.11 24.01 -11.22
CA ILE A 112 27.61 22.68 -10.88
C ILE A 112 27.02 22.04 -12.14
N ALA A 113 27.90 21.42 -12.93
CA ALA A 113 27.53 20.72 -14.16
C ALA A 113 27.15 19.24 -13.94
N ALA A 114 27.38 18.71 -12.74
CA ALA A 114 27.03 17.35 -12.35
C ALA A 114 26.41 17.33 -10.95
N THR A 115 25.43 16.46 -10.73
CA THR A 115 24.79 16.24 -9.43
C THR A 115 24.43 14.77 -9.27
N VAL A 116 24.33 14.29 -8.02
CA VAL A 116 23.89 12.93 -7.72
C VAL A 116 22.52 12.95 -7.06
N VAL A 117 21.65 12.04 -7.47
CA VAL A 117 20.43 11.71 -6.75
C VAL A 117 20.67 10.38 -6.05
N THR A 118 20.65 10.39 -4.72
CA THR A 118 20.69 9.16 -3.93
C THR A 118 19.26 8.67 -3.77
N ILE A 119 18.93 7.54 -4.39
CA ILE A 119 17.71 6.79 -4.12
C ILE A 119 17.94 6.03 -2.82
N LEU A 120 17.26 6.47 -1.76
CA LEU A 120 17.38 5.90 -0.43
C LEU A 120 16.52 4.64 -0.31
N HIS A 121 17.18 3.58 0.13
CA HIS A 121 16.57 2.33 0.52
C HIS A 121 16.41 2.30 2.04
N ASP A 122 15.18 2.25 2.52
CA ASP A 122 14.86 2.44 3.93
C ASP A 122 14.39 1.13 4.60
N HIS A 123 15.26 0.58 5.46
CA HIS A 123 15.01 -0.61 6.28
C HIS A 123 14.45 -0.30 7.67
N THR A 124 14.18 0.97 8.02
CA THR A 124 13.64 1.26 9.34
C THR A 124 12.21 0.73 9.47
N PRO A 125 11.90 -0.04 10.53
CA PRO A 125 10.53 -0.45 10.79
C PRO A 125 9.65 0.79 10.90
N ARG A 126 8.61 0.88 10.04
CA ARG A 126 7.72 2.04 10.06
C ARG A 126 6.54 1.78 10.96
N HIS A 127 6.35 2.64 11.96
CA HIS A 127 5.04 2.75 12.60
C HIS A 127 4.02 3.32 11.61
N LEU A 128 2.74 3.35 12.00
CA LEU A 128 1.71 4.03 11.22
C LEU A 128 2.17 5.46 10.84
N PRO A 129 1.85 5.94 9.63
CA PRO A 129 2.28 7.26 9.19
C PRO A 129 1.75 8.35 10.12
N PRO A 130 2.52 9.44 10.35
CA PRO A 130 2.02 10.64 10.99
C PRO A 130 0.74 11.13 10.30
N ASP A 131 -0.11 11.84 11.04
CA ASP A 131 -1.40 12.30 10.52
C ASP A 131 -1.26 13.11 9.24
N GLU A 132 -0.28 14.03 9.16
CA GLU A 132 0.01 14.81 7.94
C GLU A 132 0.17 13.92 6.69
N HIS A 133 1.00 12.89 6.77
CA HIS A 133 1.24 11.99 5.66
C HIS A 133 0.01 11.14 5.33
N PHE A 134 -0.73 10.69 6.36
CA PHE A 134 -1.93 9.91 6.14
C PHE A 134 -3.04 10.71 5.47
N PHE A 135 -3.32 11.92 5.95
CA PHE A 135 -4.37 12.77 5.37
C PHE A 135 -4.01 13.23 3.95
N ALA A 136 -2.72 13.34 3.62
CA ALA A 136 -2.26 13.56 2.24
C ALA A 136 -2.51 12.37 1.30
N ALA A 137 -2.73 11.15 1.83
CA ALA A 137 -3.08 9.96 1.06
C ALA A 137 -4.60 9.82 0.80
N LEU A 138 -5.42 10.73 1.35
CA LEU A 138 -6.86 10.76 1.12
C LEU A 138 -7.22 11.66 -0.07
N ASP A 139 -8.23 11.27 -0.83
CA ASP A 139 -8.89 12.13 -1.82
C ASP A 139 -9.81 13.13 -1.11
N LEU A 140 -9.21 14.19 -0.57
CA LEU A 140 -9.92 15.25 0.12
C LEU A 140 -10.82 16.09 -0.82
N SER A 141 -10.83 15.84 -2.13
CA SER A 141 -11.77 16.50 -3.05
C SER A 141 -13.21 15.99 -2.87
N GLN A 142 -13.38 14.80 -2.29
CA GLN A 142 -14.69 14.20 -2.08
C GLN A 142 -15.57 15.10 -1.19
N PRO A 143 -16.84 15.34 -1.58
CA PRO A 143 -17.75 16.17 -0.79
C PRO A 143 -17.95 15.65 0.64
N ALA A 144 -18.00 14.32 0.82
CA ALA A 144 -18.15 13.67 2.11
C ALA A 144 -17.00 14.00 3.10
N LEU A 145 -15.82 14.34 2.58
CA LEU A 145 -14.63 14.68 3.37
C LEU A 145 -14.44 16.19 3.56
N ALA A 146 -15.47 17.01 3.32
CA ALA A 146 -15.35 18.47 3.44
C ALA A 146 -14.87 18.95 4.82
N ALA A 147 -15.36 18.35 5.91
CA ALA A 147 -14.92 18.67 7.27
C ALA A 147 -13.46 18.25 7.52
N VAL A 148 -13.05 17.08 7.00
CA VAL A 148 -11.67 16.60 7.07
C VAL A 148 -10.75 17.57 6.32
N ARG A 149 -11.11 17.93 5.08
CA ARG A 149 -10.36 18.90 4.26
C ARG A 149 -10.18 20.24 4.96
N ALA A 150 -11.23 20.76 5.60
CA ALA A 150 -11.17 22.02 6.33
C ALA A 150 -10.18 21.96 7.52
N ALA A 151 -10.21 20.88 8.30
CA ALA A 151 -9.31 20.68 9.44
C ALA A 151 -7.84 20.48 9.01
N VAL A 152 -7.61 19.71 7.93
CA VAL A 152 -6.27 19.51 7.35
C VAL A 152 -5.68 20.83 6.85
N ALA A 153 -6.49 21.69 6.22
CA ALA A 153 -6.03 22.98 5.70
C ALA A 153 -5.51 23.94 6.79
N THR A 154 -5.93 23.75 8.05
CA THR A 154 -5.45 24.53 9.21
C THR A 154 -4.38 23.79 10.02
N GLY A 155 -3.98 22.58 9.62
CA GLY A 155 -3.06 21.73 10.38
C GLY A 155 -3.64 21.15 11.67
N ASP A 156 -4.97 21.19 11.86
CA ASP A 156 -5.63 20.63 13.04
C ASP A 156 -5.94 19.14 12.81
N TYR A 157 -4.92 18.30 12.97
CA TYR A 157 -5.05 16.86 12.74
C TYR A 157 -5.92 16.15 13.77
N ARG A 158 -6.11 16.73 14.97
CA ARG A 158 -7.05 16.20 15.96
C ARG A 158 -8.49 16.38 15.48
N ALA A 159 -8.83 17.58 15.00
CA ALA A 159 -10.13 17.82 14.38
C ALA A 159 -10.31 16.99 13.10
N ALA A 160 -9.27 16.80 12.30
CA ALA A 160 -9.31 15.96 11.11
C ALA A 160 -9.62 14.49 11.45
N ARG A 161 -9.01 13.94 12.52
CA ARG A 161 -9.31 12.60 13.04
C ARG A 161 -10.77 12.45 13.46
N THR A 162 -11.29 13.38 14.26
CA THR A 162 -12.70 13.37 14.68
C THR A 162 -13.64 13.47 13.49
N ALA A 163 -13.34 14.33 12.52
CA ALA A 163 -14.15 14.47 11.30
C ALA A 163 -14.13 13.19 10.44
N LEU A 164 -12.96 12.55 10.31
CA LEU A 164 -12.83 11.30 9.56
C LEU A 164 -13.55 10.16 10.28
N ALA A 165 -13.41 10.04 11.60
CA ALA A 165 -14.14 9.07 12.40
C ALA A 165 -15.66 9.26 12.25
N ALA A 166 -16.15 10.50 12.29
CA ALA A 166 -17.57 10.79 12.06
C ALA A 166 -18.05 10.33 10.66
N HIS A 167 -17.24 10.55 9.61
CA HIS A 167 -17.51 10.03 8.27
C HIS A 167 -17.61 8.50 8.27
N PHE A 168 -16.62 7.81 8.85
CA PHE A 168 -16.58 6.35 8.89
C PHE A 168 -17.61 5.71 9.82
N ARG A 169 -18.18 6.43 10.79
CA ARG A 169 -19.30 5.94 11.62
C ARG A 169 -20.65 5.95 10.89
N SER A 170 -20.75 6.61 9.74
CA SER A 170 -21.98 6.61 8.94
C SER A 170 -22.22 5.22 8.29
N PRO A 171 -23.48 4.86 7.98
CA PRO A 171 -23.77 3.66 7.20
C PRO A 171 -23.02 3.70 5.87
N ARG A 172 -22.31 2.60 5.54
CA ARG A 172 -21.54 2.45 4.31
C ARG A 172 -21.69 1.03 3.79
N ALA A 173 -21.50 0.86 2.48
CA ALA A 173 -21.56 -0.44 1.85
C ALA A 173 -20.57 -1.41 2.55
N GLN A 174 -21.08 -2.57 2.94
CA GLN A 174 -20.39 -3.50 3.83
C GLN A 174 -19.82 -4.68 3.03
N VAL A 175 -18.74 -5.27 3.53
CA VAL A 175 -18.49 -6.70 3.27
C VAL A 175 -19.47 -7.44 4.16
N LEU A 176 -20.37 -8.29 3.64
CA LEU A 176 -20.78 -9.59 4.23
C LEU A 176 -21.99 -10.18 3.47
N PRO A 177 -22.12 -11.52 3.36
CA PRO A 177 -21.47 -12.53 4.21
C PRO A 177 -20.80 -13.69 3.43
N HIS A 178 -19.53 -13.99 3.75
CA HIS A 178 -19.36 -15.34 4.26
C HIS A 178 -19.92 -15.28 5.67
N THR A 179 -20.87 -16.15 6.00
CA THR A 179 -21.44 -16.23 7.34
C THR A 179 -20.31 -16.17 8.35
N LEU A 180 -20.41 -15.22 9.29
CA LEU A 180 -19.61 -15.28 10.50
C LEU A 180 -19.63 -16.72 11.00
N PRO A 181 -18.48 -17.28 11.39
CA PRO A 181 -18.47 -18.65 11.87
C PRO A 181 -19.38 -18.75 13.09
N THR A 182 -19.93 -19.93 13.34
CA THR A 182 -20.52 -20.22 14.66
C THR A 182 -19.47 -19.88 15.72
N PRO A 183 -19.77 -19.03 16.72
CA PRO A 183 -18.78 -18.62 17.70
C PRO A 183 -18.20 -19.82 18.45
N ASN A 184 -16.88 -19.99 18.41
CA ASN A 184 -16.19 -20.99 19.20
C ASN A 184 -15.82 -20.36 20.55
N PHE A 185 -16.72 -20.45 21.54
CA PHE A 185 -16.52 -19.85 22.86
C PHE A 185 -15.28 -20.36 23.58
N ALA A 186 -14.91 -21.64 23.43
CA ALA A 186 -13.71 -22.17 24.07
C ALA A 186 -12.43 -21.48 23.55
N LEU A 187 -12.35 -21.26 22.24
CA LEU A 187 -11.23 -20.59 21.60
C LEU A 187 -11.12 -19.12 22.01
N ILE A 188 -12.24 -18.38 22.00
CA ILE A 188 -12.22 -16.95 22.34
C ILE A 188 -12.07 -16.69 23.84
N GLU A 189 -12.61 -17.54 24.72
CA GLU A 189 -12.39 -17.44 26.17
C GLU A 189 -10.93 -17.76 26.57
N ALA A 190 -10.25 -18.60 25.79
CA ALA A 190 -8.81 -18.81 25.93
C ALA A 190 -8.00 -17.60 25.44
N ALA A 191 -8.39 -17.00 24.31
CA ALA A 191 -7.75 -15.81 23.76
C ALA A 191 -7.82 -14.60 24.71
N LEU A 192 -8.92 -14.45 25.47
CA LEU A 192 -9.03 -13.46 26.57
C LEU A 192 -7.94 -13.61 27.65
N LYS A 193 -7.28 -14.77 27.73
CA LYS A 193 -6.18 -15.08 28.65
C LYS A 193 -4.83 -15.19 27.92
N HIS A 194 -4.72 -14.56 26.76
CA HIS A 194 -3.55 -14.60 25.86
C HIS A 194 -3.14 -16.02 25.45
N THR A 195 -4.11 -16.95 25.42
CA THR A 195 -3.90 -18.33 24.97
C THR A 195 -4.54 -18.50 23.60
N TYR A 196 -3.70 -18.65 22.58
CA TYR A 196 -4.16 -18.69 21.19
C TYR A 196 -3.87 -20.05 20.58
N THR A 197 -4.81 -20.52 19.76
CA THR A 197 -4.67 -21.78 19.03
C THR A 197 -4.67 -21.50 17.54
N VAL A 198 -3.60 -21.89 16.87
CA VAL A 198 -3.37 -21.65 15.43
C VAL A 198 -2.85 -22.96 14.83
N PHE A 199 -3.48 -23.44 13.76
CA PHE A 199 -3.15 -24.72 13.10
C PHE A 199 -3.02 -25.91 14.07
N GLY A 200 -3.86 -25.94 15.11
CA GLY A 200 -3.86 -27.00 16.13
C GLY A 200 -2.75 -26.88 17.19
N ILE A 201 -1.89 -25.87 17.11
CA ILE A 201 -0.87 -25.57 18.11
C ILE A 201 -1.42 -24.49 19.05
N THR A 202 -1.37 -24.73 20.36
CA THR A 202 -1.81 -23.78 21.39
C THR A 202 -0.61 -23.21 22.13
N HIS A 203 -0.57 -21.88 22.27
CA HIS A 203 0.45 -21.19 23.06
C HIS A 203 -0.18 -20.12 23.96
N THR A 204 0.36 -19.98 25.17
CA THR A 204 -0.04 -18.95 26.14
C THR A 204 1.11 -17.95 26.28
N PHE A 205 0.85 -16.70 25.92
CA PHE A 205 1.82 -15.61 26.07
C PHE A 205 1.74 -15.01 27.48
N SER A 206 2.87 -14.55 28.00
CA SER A 206 2.87 -13.58 29.09
C SER A 206 2.24 -12.26 28.63
N ALA A 207 1.85 -11.40 29.57
CA ALA A 207 1.49 -10.02 29.27
C ALA A 207 2.75 -9.13 29.33
N PRO A 208 2.99 -8.23 28.35
CA PRO A 208 2.24 -8.02 27.11
C PRO A 208 2.46 -9.17 26.10
N VAL A 209 1.51 -9.31 25.16
CA VAL A 209 1.60 -10.33 24.10
C VAL A 209 2.77 -10.01 23.18
N ASP A 210 3.67 -10.98 22.99
CA ASP A 210 4.74 -10.86 22.01
C ASP A 210 4.25 -11.29 20.62
N TRP A 211 3.80 -10.30 19.83
CA TRP A 211 3.36 -10.49 18.45
C TRP A 211 4.47 -10.91 17.48
N SER A 212 5.73 -10.78 17.91
CA SER A 212 6.92 -11.14 17.14
C SER A 212 7.53 -12.48 17.56
N ALA A 213 6.92 -13.21 18.51
CA ALA A 213 7.55 -14.36 19.13
C ALA A 213 8.09 -15.37 18.12
N THR A 214 9.42 -15.35 17.96
CA THR A 214 10.17 -16.22 17.05
C THR A 214 10.63 -17.50 17.75
N GLU A 215 10.55 -17.53 19.10
CA GLU A 215 11.04 -18.61 19.96
C GLU A 215 10.10 -19.83 20.01
N LEU A 216 8.95 -19.76 19.32
CA LEU A 216 7.99 -20.85 19.25
C LEU A 216 8.46 -21.91 18.24
N VAL A 217 8.29 -23.18 18.61
CA VAL A 217 8.89 -24.34 17.90
C VAL A 217 8.43 -24.45 16.43
N ASP A 218 7.26 -23.92 16.08
CA ASP A 218 6.72 -23.97 14.72
C ASP A 218 6.61 -22.56 14.09
N PRO A 219 7.42 -22.25 13.05
CA PRO A 219 7.29 -21.03 12.26
C PRO A 219 5.89 -20.76 11.70
N ASN A 220 5.14 -21.82 11.36
CA ASN A 220 3.78 -21.70 10.85
C ASN A 220 2.83 -21.15 11.92
N TYR A 221 3.05 -21.47 13.19
CA TYR A 221 2.30 -20.85 14.28
C TYR A 221 2.60 -19.35 14.33
N CYS A 222 3.87 -18.93 14.30
CA CYS A 222 4.25 -17.51 14.39
C CYS A 222 3.62 -16.66 13.28
N TRP A 223 3.61 -17.18 12.05
CA TRP A 223 2.95 -16.51 10.92
C TRP A 223 1.43 -16.55 11.05
N GLY A 224 0.85 -17.74 11.28
CA GLY A 224 -0.60 -17.90 11.41
C GLY A 224 -1.20 -17.09 12.56
N PHE A 225 -0.46 -16.90 13.65
CA PHE A 225 -0.85 -16.06 14.78
C PHE A 225 -1.13 -14.62 14.35
N ASN A 226 -0.32 -14.08 13.45
CA ASN A 226 -0.50 -12.74 12.91
C ASN A 226 -1.63 -12.63 11.86
N ARG A 227 -2.39 -13.70 11.59
CA ARG A 227 -3.63 -13.65 10.80
C ARG A 227 -4.83 -13.25 11.64
N MET A 228 -4.77 -13.45 12.97
CA MET A 228 -5.84 -13.11 13.91
C MET A 228 -7.18 -13.77 13.58
N GLU A 229 -7.18 -15.05 13.19
CA GLU A 229 -8.41 -15.77 12.78
C GLU A 229 -9.48 -15.80 13.90
N TRP A 230 -9.06 -15.80 15.17
CA TRP A 230 -9.98 -15.75 16.31
C TRP A 230 -10.82 -14.47 16.38
N TRP A 231 -10.41 -13.38 15.71
CA TRP A 231 -11.20 -12.16 15.61
C TRP A 231 -12.55 -12.40 14.94
N LEU A 232 -12.65 -13.36 14.01
CA LEU A 232 -13.92 -13.73 13.40
C LEU A 232 -14.88 -14.33 14.44
N HIS A 233 -14.37 -15.10 15.41
CA HIS A 233 -15.19 -15.65 16.49
C HIS A 233 -15.54 -14.60 17.56
N TYR A 234 -14.64 -13.66 17.87
CA TYR A 234 -14.99 -12.50 18.71
C TYR A 234 -16.13 -11.69 18.06
N THR A 235 -15.98 -11.39 16.77
CA THR A 235 -16.95 -10.65 15.98
C THR A 235 -18.27 -11.41 15.92
N ALA A 236 -18.24 -12.73 15.70
CA ALA A 236 -19.42 -13.57 15.67
C ALA A 236 -20.17 -13.60 17.01
N ALA A 237 -19.44 -13.75 18.13
CA ALA A 237 -20.04 -13.73 19.45
C ALA A 237 -20.68 -12.36 19.75
N PHE A 238 -19.99 -11.27 19.44
CA PHE A 238 -20.50 -9.92 19.61
C PHE A 238 -21.74 -9.67 18.75
N ALA A 239 -21.71 -10.02 17.46
CA ALA A 239 -22.84 -9.85 16.55
C ALA A 239 -24.10 -10.65 16.98
N ALA A 240 -23.91 -11.82 17.60
CA ALA A 240 -25.02 -12.65 18.06
C ALA A 240 -25.76 -12.09 19.29
N ASP A 241 -25.03 -11.48 20.24
CA ASP A 241 -25.63 -10.86 21.44
C ASP A 241 -24.71 -9.74 21.98
N PRO A 242 -24.78 -8.52 21.41
CA PRO A 242 -23.88 -7.42 21.78
C PRO A 242 -23.89 -7.09 23.28
N ALA A 243 -25.06 -7.19 23.91
CA ALA A 243 -25.24 -6.87 25.32
C ALA A 243 -24.49 -7.84 26.25
N LYS A 244 -24.43 -9.13 25.90
CA LYS A 244 -23.69 -10.13 26.69
C LYS A 244 -22.22 -10.26 26.29
N ASN A 245 -21.91 -9.96 25.03
CA ASN A 245 -20.62 -10.30 24.42
C ASN A 245 -19.74 -9.09 24.10
N GLU A 246 -20.08 -7.92 24.65
CA GLU A 246 -19.26 -6.69 24.57
C GLU A 246 -17.78 -6.92 24.92
N ARG A 247 -17.50 -7.82 25.87
CA ARG A 247 -16.12 -8.17 26.28
C ARG A 247 -15.25 -8.66 25.13
N PHE A 248 -15.81 -9.38 24.15
CA PHE A 248 -15.07 -9.87 23.00
C PHE A 248 -14.74 -8.77 22.00
N ALA A 249 -15.66 -7.82 21.79
CA ALA A 249 -15.38 -6.62 21.01
C ALA A 249 -14.28 -5.79 21.67
N ARG A 250 -14.34 -5.59 23.00
CA ARG A 250 -13.30 -4.88 23.76
C ARG A 250 -11.94 -5.56 23.67
N ALA A 251 -11.90 -6.90 23.75
CA ALA A 251 -10.67 -7.68 23.60
C ALA A 251 -10.05 -7.50 22.21
N LEU A 252 -10.85 -7.60 21.14
CA LEU A 252 -10.40 -7.34 19.77
C LEU A 252 -9.79 -5.93 19.65
N LEU A 253 -10.49 -4.92 20.17
CA LEU A 253 -10.01 -3.53 20.12
C LEU A 253 -8.74 -3.31 20.95
N ALA A 254 -8.59 -4.01 22.08
CA ALA A 254 -7.37 -3.98 22.87
C ALA A 254 -6.20 -4.66 22.14
N GLU A 255 -6.44 -5.82 21.51
CA GLU A 255 -5.44 -6.51 20.68
C GLU A 255 -5.03 -5.66 19.48
N LEU A 256 -5.97 -4.96 18.82
CA LEU A 256 -5.66 -4.00 17.75
C LEU A 256 -4.78 -2.86 18.26
N ALA A 257 -5.15 -2.24 19.38
CA ALA A 257 -4.40 -1.13 19.98
C ALA A 257 -2.99 -1.54 20.43
N ASP A 258 -2.78 -2.81 20.78
CA ASP A 258 -1.49 -3.37 21.15
C ASP A 258 -0.66 -3.78 19.92
N TRP A 259 -1.29 -4.40 18.92
CA TRP A 259 -0.61 -4.88 17.71
C TRP A 259 -0.08 -3.74 16.84
N LEU A 260 -0.86 -2.68 16.61
CA LEU A 260 -0.48 -1.58 15.71
C LEU A 260 0.87 -0.91 16.07
N PRO A 261 1.13 -0.47 17.32
CA PRO A 261 2.41 0.13 17.67
C PRO A 261 3.53 -0.92 17.84
N SER A 262 3.20 -2.13 18.31
CA SER A 262 4.20 -3.18 18.51
C SER A 262 4.68 -3.78 17.19
N SER A 263 3.90 -3.65 16.11
CA SER A 263 4.10 -4.29 14.81
C SER A 263 4.39 -3.33 13.66
N PRO A 264 5.47 -2.53 13.76
CA PRO A 264 5.87 -1.65 12.68
C PRO A 264 6.11 -2.44 11.39
N VAL A 265 5.79 -1.82 10.26
CA VAL A 265 6.05 -2.32 8.92
C VAL A 265 7.51 -2.72 8.83
N SER A 266 7.76 -4.03 8.78
CA SER A 266 9.06 -4.54 8.41
C SER A 266 9.08 -4.62 6.89
N LEU A 267 9.95 -3.82 6.27
CA LEU A 267 10.26 -3.93 4.84
C LEU A 267 11.48 -4.83 4.60
N ALA A 268 11.91 -5.58 5.63
CA ALA A 268 13.02 -6.49 5.53
C ALA A 268 12.68 -7.63 4.55
N TYR A 269 13.46 -7.72 3.47
CA TYR A 269 13.32 -8.77 2.47
C TYR A 269 13.84 -10.13 2.97
N TYR A 270 13.15 -11.17 2.49
CA TYR A 270 13.35 -12.61 2.61
C TYR A 270 14.84 -13.08 2.77
N PRO A 271 15.12 -14.15 3.53
CA PRO A 271 14.14 -15.04 4.16
C PRO A 271 13.52 -14.42 5.41
N LEU A 272 12.19 -14.29 5.37
CA LEU A 272 11.41 -13.83 6.50
C LEU A 272 11.60 -14.83 7.63
N GLN A 273 11.99 -14.32 8.79
CA GLN A 273 12.17 -15.12 9.98
C GLN A 273 10.80 -15.57 10.51
N PRO A 274 10.72 -16.72 11.20
CA PRO A 274 9.60 -17.00 12.08
C PRO A 274 9.31 -15.76 12.94
N GLY A 275 8.05 -15.31 13.01
CA GLY A 275 7.66 -14.10 13.76
C GLY A 275 7.61 -12.80 12.95
N ASP A 276 7.95 -12.83 11.65
CA ASP A 276 7.68 -11.70 10.75
C ASP A 276 6.18 -11.48 10.54
N ARG A 277 5.71 -10.30 10.91
CA ARG A 277 4.29 -9.93 10.94
C ARG A 277 3.77 -9.37 9.61
N TRP A 278 4.72 -9.08 8.72
CA TRP A 278 4.51 -8.41 7.44
C TRP A 278 4.83 -9.31 6.24
N ARG A 279 4.88 -10.63 6.44
CA ARG A 279 4.85 -11.56 5.29
C ARG A 279 3.56 -11.33 4.51
N HIS A 280 3.66 -11.29 3.18
CA HIS A 280 2.56 -10.81 2.35
C HIS A 280 1.29 -11.65 2.52
N LEU A 281 1.41 -12.97 2.69
CA LEU A 281 0.25 -13.83 2.93
C LEU A 281 -0.52 -13.43 4.19
N GLU A 282 0.17 -13.18 5.31
CA GLU A 282 -0.48 -12.77 6.56
C GLU A 282 -1.09 -11.37 6.44
N VAL A 283 -0.39 -10.43 5.78
CA VAL A 283 -0.93 -9.09 5.47
C VAL A 283 -2.20 -9.23 4.65
N ALA A 284 -2.17 -10.00 3.56
CA ALA A 284 -3.29 -10.26 2.69
C ALA A 284 -4.47 -10.91 3.42
N ILE A 285 -4.23 -11.90 4.28
CA ILE A 285 -5.28 -12.54 5.07
C ILE A 285 -5.92 -11.55 6.06
N ARG A 286 -5.12 -10.71 6.73
CA ARG A 286 -5.66 -9.67 7.63
C ARG A 286 -6.58 -8.73 6.87
N ILE A 287 -6.10 -8.07 5.82
CA ILE A 287 -6.84 -6.99 5.15
C ILE A 287 -7.77 -7.43 4.02
N GLY A 288 -7.71 -8.68 3.57
CA GLY A 288 -8.66 -9.27 2.62
C GLY A 288 -9.79 -10.06 3.29
N TYR A 289 -9.57 -10.62 4.48
CA TYR A 289 -10.47 -11.60 5.08
C TYR A 289 -10.93 -11.21 6.48
N ASN A 290 -10.02 -11.15 7.44
CA ASN A 290 -10.38 -11.13 8.87
C ASN A 290 -10.73 -9.72 9.37
N TRP A 291 -9.88 -8.73 9.09
CA TRP A 291 -10.07 -7.36 9.58
C TRP A 291 -11.24 -6.64 8.91
N PRO A 292 -11.48 -6.75 7.59
CA PRO A 292 -12.65 -6.11 6.98
C PRO A 292 -13.98 -6.56 7.59
N VAL A 293 -14.08 -7.85 7.95
CA VAL A 293 -15.27 -8.40 8.60
C VAL A 293 -15.44 -7.81 10.00
N ALA A 294 -14.39 -7.84 10.82
CA ALA A 294 -14.43 -7.21 12.16
C ALA A 294 -14.74 -5.71 12.08
N PHE A 295 -14.14 -5.01 11.12
CA PHE A 295 -14.36 -3.59 10.87
C PHE A 295 -15.84 -3.31 10.54
N ALA A 296 -16.46 -4.11 9.66
CA ALA A 296 -17.87 -3.96 9.27
C ALA A 296 -18.85 -4.03 10.46
N TYR A 297 -18.51 -4.76 11.54
CA TYR A 297 -19.33 -4.84 12.75
C TYR A 297 -18.97 -3.82 13.83
N LEU A 298 -17.76 -3.27 13.81
CA LEU A 298 -17.23 -2.45 14.92
C LEU A 298 -17.01 -0.98 14.56
N HIS A 299 -16.97 -0.60 13.28
CA HIS A 299 -16.64 0.77 12.87
C HIS A 299 -17.62 1.83 13.40
N GLN A 300 -18.89 1.46 13.62
CA GLN A 300 -19.90 2.35 14.21
C GLN A 300 -19.98 2.25 15.73
N SER A 301 -19.31 1.25 16.33
CA SER A 301 -19.42 0.94 17.75
C SER A 301 -18.88 2.10 18.61
N PRO A 302 -19.56 2.47 19.70
CA PRO A 302 -19.03 3.43 20.67
C PRO A 302 -17.83 2.87 21.46
N LEU A 303 -17.58 1.55 21.39
CA LEU A 303 -16.43 0.91 22.02
C LEU A 303 -15.11 1.28 21.32
N LEU A 304 -15.18 1.59 20.03
CA LEU A 304 -14.05 2.00 19.21
C LEU A 304 -13.89 3.52 19.31
N SER A 305 -12.76 3.98 19.85
CA SER A 305 -12.46 5.41 19.91
C SER A 305 -12.18 5.96 18.51
N ASP A 306 -12.37 7.26 18.32
CA ASP A 306 -12.07 7.91 17.04
C ASP A 306 -10.59 7.73 16.66
N ASP A 307 -9.69 7.82 17.65
CA ASP A 307 -8.26 7.66 17.40
C ASP A 307 -7.90 6.26 16.91
N LEU A 308 -8.43 5.23 17.57
CA LEU A 308 -8.19 3.84 17.18
C LEU A 308 -8.87 3.49 15.86
N LEU A 309 -10.05 4.08 15.57
CA LEU A 309 -10.70 3.93 14.27
C LEU A 309 -9.81 4.49 13.15
N VAL A 310 -9.27 5.69 13.33
CA VAL A 310 -8.37 6.29 12.34
C VAL A 310 -7.07 5.49 12.21
N ASP A 311 -6.51 5.00 13.31
CA ASP A 311 -5.31 4.14 13.27
C ASP A 311 -5.58 2.79 12.58
N TRP A 312 -6.78 2.23 12.73
CA TRP A 312 -7.17 1.04 11.98
C TRP A 312 -7.26 1.31 10.47
N ILE A 313 -7.88 2.43 10.08
CA ILE A 313 -7.98 2.86 8.66
C ILE A 313 -6.60 3.11 8.07
N LYS A 314 -5.71 3.80 8.81
CA LYS A 314 -4.29 3.95 8.45
C LYS A 314 -3.63 2.61 8.19
N SER A 315 -3.88 1.64 9.07
CA SER A 315 -3.29 0.30 8.95
C SER A 315 -3.76 -0.42 7.68
N PHE A 316 -5.03 -0.29 7.28
CA PHE A 316 -5.50 -0.80 5.98
C PHE A 316 -4.72 -0.19 4.82
N HIS A 317 -4.54 1.14 4.80
CA HIS A 317 -3.79 1.82 3.75
C HIS A 317 -2.32 1.36 3.68
N VAL A 318 -1.66 1.27 4.83
CA VAL A 318 -0.26 0.84 4.91
C VAL A 318 -0.09 -0.62 4.46
N GLN A 319 -1.00 -1.50 4.89
CA GLN A 319 -0.99 -2.91 4.49
C GLN A 319 -1.28 -3.10 3.00
N ALA A 320 -2.24 -2.38 2.43
CA ALA A 320 -2.51 -2.42 0.99
C ALA A 320 -1.33 -1.88 0.17
N SER A 321 -0.74 -0.76 0.59
CA SER A 321 0.46 -0.20 -0.03
C SER A 321 1.64 -1.17 0.01
N HIS A 322 1.76 -1.98 1.08
CA HIS A 322 2.79 -3.02 1.19
C HIS A 322 2.57 -4.18 0.20
N LEU A 323 1.33 -4.55 -0.11
CA LEU A 323 0.99 -5.59 -1.09
C LEU A 323 1.04 -5.10 -2.55
N GLU A 324 0.78 -3.81 -2.78
CA GLU A 324 0.89 -3.19 -4.11
C GLU A 324 2.29 -3.37 -4.68
N VAL A 325 3.31 -3.10 -3.86
CA VAL A 325 4.73 -3.04 -4.26
C VAL A 325 5.46 -4.37 -4.22
N ASN A 326 4.95 -5.37 -3.49
CA ASN A 326 5.65 -6.63 -3.23
C ASN A 326 4.92 -7.88 -3.76
N ALA A 327 4.29 -7.82 -4.93
CA ALA A 327 3.41 -8.89 -5.40
C ALA A 327 4.11 -10.27 -5.55
N GLU A 328 3.57 -11.33 -4.94
CA GLU A 328 3.94 -12.74 -5.19
C GLU A 328 3.02 -13.35 -6.28
N LEU A 329 3.03 -12.75 -7.48
CA LEU A 329 2.22 -13.19 -8.63
C LEU A 329 2.43 -14.68 -8.96
N PHE A 330 1.36 -15.33 -9.45
CA PHE A 330 1.36 -16.74 -9.91
C PHE A 330 1.69 -17.76 -8.81
N THR A 331 1.18 -17.49 -7.60
CA THR A 331 1.20 -18.41 -6.46
C THR A 331 -0.14 -18.33 -5.74
N ASN A 332 -0.47 -19.33 -4.92
CA ASN A 332 -1.63 -19.27 -4.03
C ASN A 332 -1.65 -18.00 -3.13
N ARG A 333 -0.48 -17.44 -2.79
CA ARG A 333 -0.36 -16.17 -2.05
C ARG A 333 -0.75 -14.96 -2.88
N GLY A 334 -0.43 -14.98 -4.17
CA GLY A 334 -0.84 -13.95 -5.13
C GLY A 334 -2.36 -13.75 -5.18
N SER A 335 -3.15 -14.84 -4.99
CA SER A 335 -4.61 -14.74 -4.98
C SER A 335 -5.10 -13.95 -3.76
N ALA A 336 -4.57 -14.25 -2.59
CA ALA A 336 -4.88 -13.54 -1.35
C ALA A 336 -4.50 -12.06 -1.46
N GLU A 337 -3.34 -11.74 -2.04
CA GLU A 337 -2.91 -10.36 -2.27
C GLU A 337 -3.85 -9.61 -3.21
N ALA A 338 -4.28 -10.25 -4.31
CA ALA A 338 -5.24 -9.68 -5.25
C ALA A 338 -6.58 -9.38 -4.58
N ILE A 339 -7.09 -10.32 -3.77
CA ILE A 339 -8.32 -10.16 -2.99
C ILE A 339 -8.16 -9.01 -2.00
N ALA A 340 -7.06 -8.96 -1.26
CA ALA A 340 -6.80 -7.91 -0.28
C ALA A 340 -6.81 -6.51 -0.90
N LEU A 341 -6.12 -6.32 -2.03
CA LEU A 341 -6.11 -5.05 -2.76
C LEU A 341 -7.52 -4.69 -3.23
N TYR A 342 -8.25 -5.63 -3.83
CA TYR A 342 -9.62 -5.39 -4.28
C TYR A 342 -10.54 -4.99 -3.11
N VAL A 343 -10.50 -5.74 -2.01
CA VAL A 343 -11.31 -5.50 -0.81
C VAL A 343 -11.01 -4.12 -0.22
N VAL A 344 -9.73 -3.76 -0.03
CA VAL A 344 -9.37 -2.45 0.51
C VAL A 344 -9.79 -1.33 -0.45
N GLY A 345 -9.54 -1.47 -1.75
CA GLY A 345 -9.91 -0.47 -2.75
C GLY A 345 -11.42 -0.22 -2.83
N VAL A 346 -12.24 -1.25 -2.66
CA VAL A 346 -13.70 -1.11 -2.62
C VAL A 346 -14.18 -0.49 -1.31
N LEU A 347 -13.63 -0.91 -0.17
CA LEU A 347 -14.11 -0.48 1.15
C LEU A 347 -13.63 0.90 1.57
N PHE A 348 -12.54 1.38 0.99
CA PHE A 348 -11.95 2.67 1.37
C PHE A 348 -11.77 3.57 0.14
N PRO A 349 -12.84 3.91 -0.61
CA PRO A 349 -12.74 4.76 -1.79
C PRO A 349 -12.21 6.17 -1.48
N GLU A 350 -12.06 6.51 -0.19
CA GLU A 350 -11.45 7.74 0.29
C GLU A 350 -9.93 7.81 0.06
N PHE A 351 -9.22 6.69 -0.16
CA PHE A 351 -7.78 6.75 -0.51
C PHE A 351 -7.58 7.15 -1.96
N LEU A 352 -6.56 7.97 -2.24
CA LEU A 352 -6.16 8.32 -3.61
C LEU A 352 -5.84 7.08 -4.47
N HIS A 353 -5.27 6.04 -3.85
CA HIS A 353 -4.84 4.81 -4.53
C HIS A 353 -5.96 3.76 -4.64
N SER A 354 -7.17 4.01 -4.12
CA SER A 354 -8.20 2.95 -4.05
C SER A 354 -8.66 2.46 -5.41
N ALA A 355 -8.75 3.34 -6.41
CA ALA A 355 -9.05 2.94 -7.78
C ALA A 355 -7.95 2.03 -8.36
N ASP A 356 -6.69 2.31 -8.06
CA ASP A 356 -5.55 1.47 -8.45
C ASP A 356 -5.56 0.13 -7.72
N TYR A 357 -5.89 0.09 -6.43
CA TYR A 357 -6.05 -1.17 -5.70
C TYR A 357 -7.15 -2.06 -6.28
N VAL A 358 -8.30 -1.47 -6.63
CA VAL A 358 -9.38 -2.22 -7.32
C VAL A 358 -8.88 -2.77 -8.65
N ARG A 359 -8.27 -1.92 -9.48
CA ARG A 359 -7.75 -2.32 -10.79
C ARG A 359 -6.70 -3.43 -10.67
N LEU A 360 -5.70 -3.26 -9.81
CA LEU A 360 -4.65 -4.25 -9.56
C LEU A 360 -5.21 -5.56 -9.01
N GLY A 361 -6.17 -5.51 -8.08
CA GLY A 361 -6.80 -6.72 -7.55
C GLY A 361 -7.52 -7.51 -8.64
N LEU A 362 -8.26 -6.84 -9.53
CA LEU A 362 -8.91 -7.47 -10.68
C LEU A 362 -7.88 -8.04 -11.66
N GLU A 363 -6.95 -7.21 -12.15
CA GLU A 363 -5.92 -7.62 -13.13
C GLU A 363 -5.07 -8.80 -12.64
N ARG A 364 -4.69 -8.80 -11.35
CA ARG A 364 -3.90 -9.89 -10.75
C ARG A 364 -4.69 -11.17 -10.64
N MET A 365 -5.95 -11.09 -10.18
CA MET A 365 -6.81 -12.27 -10.10
C MET A 365 -7.08 -12.85 -11.50
N GLU A 366 -7.36 -12.02 -12.49
CA GLU A 366 -7.51 -12.48 -13.88
C GLU A 366 -6.26 -13.13 -14.42
N GLY A 367 -5.10 -12.48 -14.28
CA GLY A 367 -3.82 -12.99 -14.75
C GLY A 367 -3.47 -14.33 -14.10
N MET A 368 -3.78 -14.49 -12.81
CA MET A 368 -3.63 -15.75 -12.12
C MET A 368 -4.57 -16.81 -12.67
N LEU A 369 -5.86 -16.56 -12.81
CA LEU A 369 -6.79 -17.57 -13.33
C LEU A 369 -6.49 -17.96 -14.78
N HIS A 370 -5.96 -17.06 -15.59
CA HIS A 370 -5.46 -17.39 -16.92
C HIS A 370 -4.23 -18.31 -16.88
N HIS A 371 -3.42 -18.24 -15.83
CA HIS A 371 -2.24 -19.10 -15.64
C HIS A 371 -2.57 -20.42 -14.93
N ASP A 372 -3.42 -20.34 -13.91
CA ASP A 372 -3.62 -21.33 -12.89
C ASP A 372 -4.91 -22.13 -13.05
N VAL A 373 -5.84 -21.70 -13.89
CA VAL A 373 -7.07 -22.45 -14.17
C VAL A 373 -7.06 -22.93 -15.61
N MET A 374 -7.04 -24.24 -15.78
CA MET A 374 -7.13 -24.90 -17.08
C MET A 374 -8.47 -24.60 -17.76
N ALA A 375 -8.55 -24.84 -19.07
CA ALA A 375 -9.74 -24.53 -19.88
C ALA A 375 -11.01 -25.27 -19.41
N ASP A 376 -10.85 -26.39 -18.71
CA ASP A 376 -11.91 -27.19 -18.10
C ASP A 376 -12.31 -26.74 -16.68
N GLY A 377 -11.66 -25.69 -16.15
CA GLY A 377 -11.97 -25.11 -14.84
C GLY A 377 -11.13 -25.69 -13.69
N VAL A 378 -10.24 -26.65 -13.93
CA VAL A 378 -9.40 -27.24 -12.89
C VAL A 378 -8.22 -26.34 -12.56
N GLU A 379 -7.92 -26.20 -11.27
CA GLU A 379 -6.77 -25.43 -10.79
C GLU A 379 -5.48 -26.26 -10.97
N ASN A 380 -4.39 -25.61 -11.41
CA ASN A 380 -3.21 -26.26 -11.99
C ASN A 380 -2.37 -27.06 -10.96
N GLU A 381 -2.57 -26.85 -9.66
CA GLU A 381 -1.95 -27.66 -8.60
C GLU A 381 -2.67 -29.00 -8.36
N PHE A 382 -3.80 -29.26 -9.04
CA PHE A 382 -4.59 -30.51 -8.94
C PHE A 382 -4.96 -30.89 -7.49
N SER A 383 -5.05 -29.90 -6.60
CA SER A 383 -5.36 -30.07 -5.19
C SER A 383 -6.76 -29.55 -4.91
N PRO A 384 -7.70 -30.40 -4.45
CA PRO A 384 -9.05 -29.95 -4.08
C PRO A 384 -9.05 -28.81 -3.05
N ASN A 385 -8.06 -28.77 -2.15
CA ASN A 385 -7.92 -27.70 -1.17
C ASN A 385 -7.46 -26.38 -1.81
N TYR A 386 -6.48 -26.41 -2.72
CA TYR A 386 -6.02 -25.19 -3.39
C TYR A 386 -7.05 -24.65 -4.37
N HIS A 387 -7.72 -25.54 -5.11
CA HIS A 387 -8.87 -25.19 -5.92
C HIS A 387 -9.97 -24.50 -5.10
N SER A 388 -10.33 -25.05 -3.93
CA SER A 388 -11.34 -24.47 -3.04
C SER A 388 -10.93 -23.07 -2.56
N HIS A 389 -9.66 -22.85 -2.23
CA HIS A 389 -9.18 -21.52 -1.83
C HIS A 389 -9.27 -20.47 -2.94
N VAL A 390 -8.95 -20.84 -4.18
CA VAL A 390 -9.09 -19.93 -5.34
C VAL A 390 -10.56 -19.62 -5.60
N ALA A 391 -11.43 -20.63 -5.55
CA ALA A 391 -12.88 -20.47 -5.69
C ALA A 391 -13.47 -19.58 -4.59
N GLU A 392 -13.15 -19.83 -3.32
CA GLU A 392 -13.53 -18.97 -2.18
C GLU A 392 -13.08 -17.52 -2.38
N GLY A 393 -11.88 -17.33 -2.93
CA GLY A 393 -11.33 -16.02 -3.23
C GLY A 393 -12.14 -15.19 -4.22
N ILE A 394 -12.58 -15.80 -5.31
CA ILE A 394 -13.43 -15.13 -6.32
C ILE A 394 -14.83 -14.86 -5.76
N VAL A 395 -15.39 -15.80 -5.00
CA VAL A 395 -16.68 -15.62 -4.33
C VAL A 395 -16.65 -14.45 -3.37
N LYS A 396 -15.55 -14.27 -2.64
CA LYS A 396 -15.31 -13.11 -1.78
C LYS A 396 -15.32 -11.81 -2.60
N MET A 397 -14.52 -11.74 -3.67
CA MET A 397 -14.48 -10.55 -4.54
C MET A 397 -15.86 -10.25 -5.13
N HIS A 398 -16.59 -11.27 -5.58
CA HIS A 398 -17.94 -11.13 -6.12
C HIS A 398 -18.92 -10.62 -5.06
N SER A 399 -18.88 -11.19 -3.85
CA SER A 399 -19.74 -10.76 -2.74
C SER A 399 -19.47 -9.31 -2.34
N VAL A 400 -18.20 -8.91 -2.32
CA VAL A 400 -17.81 -7.51 -2.09
C VAL A 400 -18.27 -6.61 -3.23
N ALA A 401 -18.19 -7.07 -4.48
CA ALA A 401 -18.69 -6.32 -5.64
C ALA A 401 -20.21 -6.06 -5.50
N VAL A 402 -21.00 -7.12 -5.31
CA VAL A 402 -22.46 -7.05 -5.18
C VAL A 402 -22.88 -6.16 -4.02
N ALA A 403 -22.26 -6.31 -2.84
CA ALA A 403 -22.61 -5.51 -1.66
C ALA A 403 -22.24 -4.01 -1.80
N ASN A 404 -21.48 -3.65 -2.83
CA ASN A 404 -21.02 -2.28 -3.10
C ASN A 404 -21.48 -1.78 -4.48
N ASP A 405 -22.54 -2.37 -5.06
CA ASP A 405 -23.10 -2.01 -6.37
C ASP A 405 -22.05 -1.96 -7.49
N ARG A 406 -21.10 -2.90 -7.46
CA ARG A 406 -20.02 -3.06 -8.43
C ARG A 406 -20.15 -4.40 -9.14
N ALA A 407 -19.67 -4.43 -10.38
CA ALA A 407 -19.47 -5.66 -11.13
C ALA A 407 -18.00 -6.08 -11.06
N LEU A 408 -17.74 -7.39 -11.12
CA LEU A 408 -16.41 -7.87 -11.48
C LEU A 408 -16.23 -7.74 -13.00
N THR A 409 -15.06 -8.10 -13.50
CA THR A 409 -14.88 -8.20 -14.95
C THR A 409 -15.69 -9.38 -15.50
N PRO A 410 -16.10 -9.34 -16.79
CA PRO A 410 -16.86 -10.44 -17.40
C PRO A 410 -16.13 -11.79 -17.30
N PHE A 411 -14.79 -11.78 -17.35
CA PHE A 411 -13.99 -12.99 -17.20
C PHE A 411 -14.10 -13.57 -15.78
N LEU A 412 -13.97 -12.75 -14.74
CA LEU A 412 -14.06 -13.20 -13.35
C LEU A 412 -15.47 -13.67 -12.98
N GLU A 413 -16.51 -13.00 -13.48
CA GLU A 413 -17.90 -13.45 -13.31
C GLU A 413 -18.12 -14.83 -13.93
N ALA A 414 -17.61 -15.05 -15.15
CA ALA A 414 -17.70 -16.34 -15.82
C ALA A 414 -16.82 -17.41 -15.12
N ALA A 415 -15.66 -17.04 -14.58
CA ALA A 415 -14.77 -17.94 -13.84
C ALA A 415 -15.41 -18.42 -12.53
N CYS A 416 -16.11 -17.53 -11.82
CA CYS A 416 -16.89 -17.85 -10.62
C CYS A 416 -17.85 -19.01 -10.89
N ALA A 417 -18.64 -18.93 -11.98
CA ALA A 417 -19.58 -19.98 -12.36
C ALA A 417 -18.88 -21.34 -12.65
N ARG A 418 -17.77 -21.33 -13.40
CA ARG A 418 -17.05 -22.56 -13.80
C ARG A 418 -16.38 -23.30 -12.64
N LEU A 419 -15.81 -22.56 -11.68
CA LEU A 419 -15.14 -23.16 -10.52
C LEU A 419 -16.14 -23.91 -9.62
N PHE A 420 -17.37 -23.42 -9.52
CA PHE A 420 -18.43 -24.13 -8.79
C PHE A 420 -18.92 -25.39 -9.50
N ASP A 421 -18.98 -25.39 -10.83
CA ASP A 421 -19.36 -26.58 -11.59
C ASP A 421 -18.36 -27.74 -11.35
N TYR A 422 -17.06 -27.45 -11.23
CA TYR A 422 -16.06 -28.46 -10.89
C TYR A 422 -16.25 -29.04 -9.48
N LEU A 423 -16.45 -28.20 -8.46
CA LEU A 423 -16.70 -28.65 -7.08
C LEU A 423 -17.98 -29.49 -6.97
N ALA A 424 -19.02 -29.17 -7.75
CA ALA A 424 -20.26 -29.93 -7.81
C ALA A 424 -20.10 -31.29 -8.51
N LEU A 425 -19.13 -31.43 -9.43
CA LEU A 425 -18.84 -32.68 -10.15
C LEU A 425 -17.82 -33.58 -9.43
N ALA A 426 -17.00 -32.99 -8.55
CA ALA A 426 -15.95 -33.69 -7.79
C ALA A 426 -16.40 -34.17 -6.39
N SER A 427 -17.65 -33.88 -5.99
CA SER A 427 -18.22 -34.22 -4.67
C SER A 427 -19.03 -35.51 -4.62
#